data_AF-A0A5C9EE86-F1
#
_entry.id   AF-A0A5C9EE86-F1
#
_cell.length_a   1.000
_cell.length_b   1.000
_cell.length_c   1.000
_cell.angle_alpha   90.00
_cell.angle_beta   90.00
_cell.angle_gamma   90.00
#
_symmetry.space_group_name_H-M   'P 1'
#
loop_
_entity.id
_entity.type
_entity.pdbx_description
1 polymer ?
#
loop_
_entity_poly.entity_id
_entity_poly.type
_entity_poly.pdbx_seq_one_letter_code
_entity_poly.pdbx_strand_id
1 'polypeptide(L)'
;MTEKGFEPLSSQLGIPGTSYRLQLGLINDKWASRILKGNNIIDSYVFKDEDVGGGYPNQNLIVGWVLRTVAIPNINPHQVMKTTQALMKQARTNKEKQKVKAPLSETKDVELERVPETEIKRPKTSGWVKEEAPSSMSESEKRQAFQERVKTKKEGEATSSQHKRELPKIPSAGGEEMSEAEKTFCPFCGKDLTFIYCPYCGKKLPHD
;
A
#
# COMPACT_ATOMS: atom_id res chain seq x y z
N MET A 1 -26.02 2.79 3.21
CA MET A 1 -25.70 3.86 2.25
C MET A 1 -24.70 3.29 1.24
N THR A 2 -24.78 3.63 -0.04
CA THR A 2 -23.77 3.26 -1.03
C THR A 2 -22.53 4.13 -0.85
N GLU A 3 -21.48 3.58 -0.25
CA GLU A 3 -20.18 4.28 -0.16
C GLU A 3 -19.64 4.51 -1.57
N LYS A 4 -19.59 5.79 -1.96
CA LYS A 4 -18.98 6.25 -3.20
C LYS A 4 -17.46 6.03 -3.09
N GLY A 5 -16.85 5.40 -4.10
CA GLY A 5 -15.40 5.12 -4.12
C GLY A 5 -14.99 3.69 -3.74
N PHE A 6 -15.88 2.70 -3.82
CA PHE A 6 -15.48 1.28 -3.76
C PHE A 6 -14.96 0.80 -5.11
N GLU A 7 -13.65 0.53 -5.17
CA GLU A 7 -12.99 -0.07 -6.34
C GLU A 7 -12.96 -1.61 -6.21
N PRO A 8 -13.71 -2.35 -7.03
CA PRO A 8 -13.78 -3.80 -6.92
C PRO A 8 -12.48 -4.48 -7.40
N LEU A 9 -11.74 -5.10 -6.48
CA LEU A 9 -10.57 -5.93 -6.81
C LEU A 9 -10.94 -7.37 -7.15
N SER A 10 -12.09 -7.87 -6.67
CA SER A 10 -12.58 -9.22 -6.95
C SER A 10 -13.90 -9.22 -7.72
N SER A 11 -14.24 -10.36 -8.34
CA SER A 11 -15.62 -10.61 -8.76
C SER A 11 -16.54 -10.73 -7.52
N GLN A 12 -17.85 -10.59 -7.71
CA GLN A 12 -18.83 -10.96 -6.69
C GLN A 12 -18.95 -12.49 -6.63
N LEU A 13 -18.58 -13.10 -5.50
CA LEU A 13 -18.67 -14.56 -5.34
C LEU A 13 -19.81 -14.91 -4.36
N GLY A 14 -20.71 -15.79 -4.79
CA GLY A 14 -21.80 -16.29 -3.94
C GLY A 14 -21.28 -17.21 -2.84
N ILE A 15 -21.80 -17.06 -1.62
CA ILE A 15 -21.50 -17.96 -0.50
C ILE A 15 -22.39 -19.21 -0.64
N PRO A 16 -21.82 -20.43 -0.80
CA PRO A 16 -22.58 -21.66 -0.99
C PRO A 16 -23.65 -21.89 0.08
N GLY A 17 -24.85 -22.28 -0.33
CA GLY A 17 -26.00 -22.48 0.56
C GLY A 17 -26.72 -21.18 0.96
N THR A 18 -26.37 -20.02 0.40
CA THR A 18 -27.00 -18.73 0.72
C THR A 18 -27.30 -17.90 -0.53
N SER A 19 -28.17 -16.90 -0.40
CA SER A 19 -28.43 -15.89 -1.43
C SER A 19 -27.46 -14.68 -1.38
N TYR A 20 -26.40 -14.77 -0.59
CA TYR A 20 -25.48 -13.68 -0.29
C TYR A 20 -24.22 -13.80 -1.13
N ARG A 21 -23.69 -12.66 -1.57
CA ARG A 21 -22.45 -12.55 -2.34
C ARG A 21 -21.46 -11.69 -1.59
N LEU A 22 -20.19 -12.08 -1.62
CA LEU A 22 -19.08 -11.35 -1.02
C LEU A 22 -18.21 -10.77 -2.14
N GLN A 23 -17.74 -9.54 -1.94
CA GLN A 23 -16.83 -8.85 -2.84
C GLN A 23 -15.74 -8.16 -2.04
N LEU A 24 -14.50 -8.17 -2.55
CA LEU A 24 -13.35 -7.47 -1.99
C LEU A 24 -12.94 -6.33 -2.93
N GLY A 25 -12.48 -5.23 -2.34
CA GLY A 25 -12.08 -4.03 -3.07
C GLY A 25 -11.23 -3.11 -2.22
N LEU A 26 -11.04 -1.89 -2.73
CA LEU A 26 -10.43 -0.78 -2.01
C LEU A 26 -11.46 0.34 -1.82
N ILE A 27 -11.37 1.06 -0.71
CA ILE A 27 -12.02 2.36 -0.46
C ILE A 27 -10.92 3.27 0.09
N ASN A 28 -10.61 4.36 -0.61
CA ASN A 28 -9.54 5.30 -0.24
C ASN A 28 -8.21 4.56 0.04
N ASP A 29 -7.77 3.71 -0.90
CA ASP A 29 -6.62 2.79 -0.83
C ASP A 29 -6.63 1.74 0.29
N LYS A 30 -7.57 1.80 1.24
CA LYS A 30 -7.75 0.80 2.30
C LYS A 30 -8.56 -0.38 1.80
N TRP A 31 -8.20 -1.57 2.26
CA TRP A 31 -8.96 -2.78 1.94
C TRP A 31 -10.38 -2.69 2.47
N ALA A 32 -11.35 -3.10 1.66
CA ALA A 32 -12.74 -3.17 2.05
C ALA A 32 -13.39 -4.48 1.58
N SER A 33 -14.28 -5.02 2.41
CA SER A 33 -15.15 -6.15 2.07
C SER A 33 -16.61 -5.72 2.08
N ARG A 34 -17.38 -6.19 1.09
CA ARG A 34 -18.77 -5.81 0.88
C ARG A 34 -19.64 -7.04 0.71
N ILE A 35 -20.78 -7.07 1.41
CA ILE A 35 -21.77 -8.15 1.32
C ILE A 35 -23.00 -7.64 0.58
N LEU A 36 -23.42 -8.40 -0.43
CA LEU A 36 -24.58 -8.10 -1.27
C LEU A 36 -25.62 -9.23 -1.17
N LYS A 37 -26.89 -8.88 -1.33
CA LYS A 37 -28.01 -9.83 -1.46
C LYS A 37 -28.89 -9.38 -2.60
N GLY A 38 -28.89 -10.15 -3.70
CA GLY A 38 -29.36 -9.65 -4.99
C GLY A 38 -28.56 -8.41 -5.42
N ASN A 39 -29.25 -7.31 -5.69
CA ASN A 39 -28.64 -6.04 -6.08
C ASN A 39 -28.37 -5.11 -4.88
N ASN A 40 -28.84 -5.46 -3.68
CA ASN A 40 -28.74 -4.61 -2.50
C ASN A 40 -27.42 -4.89 -1.76
N ILE A 41 -26.71 -3.82 -1.42
CA ILE A 41 -25.57 -3.87 -0.51
C ILE A 41 -26.12 -3.87 0.92
N ILE A 42 -25.79 -4.91 1.68
CA ILE A 42 -26.22 -5.05 3.07
C ILE A 42 -25.29 -4.24 3.97
N ASP A 43 -23.99 -4.45 3.79
CA ASP A 43 -22.94 -3.91 4.65
C ASP A 43 -21.63 -3.77 3.89
N SER A 44 -20.75 -2.90 4.36
CA SER A 44 -19.39 -2.69 3.85
C SER A 44 -18.47 -2.41 5.03
N TYR A 45 -17.35 -3.12 5.09
CA TYR A 45 -16.38 -3.03 6.16
C TYR A 45 -15.02 -2.63 5.59
N VAL A 46 -14.51 -1.50 6.06
CA VAL A 46 -13.17 -1.00 5.74
C VAL A 46 -12.21 -1.50 6.82
N PHE A 47 -11.20 -2.25 6.41
CA PHE A 47 -10.17 -2.77 7.30
C PHE A 47 -9.24 -1.63 7.73
N LYS A 48 -8.86 -1.63 9.01
CA LYS A 48 -7.82 -0.72 9.51
C LYS A 48 -6.45 -1.25 9.11
N ASP A 49 -5.44 -0.38 9.14
CA ASP A 49 -4.07 -0.76 8.76
C ASP A 49 -3.47 -1.83 9.71
N GLU A 50 -3.95 -1.87 10.97
CA GLU A 50 -3.68 -2.92 11.96
C GLU A 50 -4.21 -4.32 11.55
N ASP A 51 -5.32 -4.38 10.82
CA ASP A 51 -5.97 -5.62 10.37
C ASP A 51 -5.30 -6.23 9.12
N VAL A 52 -4.35 -5.50 8.51
CA VAL A 52 -3.75 -5.76 7.19
C VAL A 52 -2.33 -6.33 7.35
N GLY A 53 -2.26 -7.58 7.82
CA GLY A 53 -1.00 -8.32 7.92
C GLY A 53 -0.36 -8.61 6.55
N GLY A 54 0.82 -8.04 6.29
CA GLY A 54 1.58 -8.30 5.06
C GLY A 54 0.93 -7.74 3.78
N GLY A 55 0.22 -6.61 3.89
CA GLY A 55 -0.39 -5.91 2.74
C GLY A 55 -1.75 -6.47 2.28
N TYR A 56 -2.28 -7.48 2.98
CA TYR A 56 -3.58 -8.09 2.74
C TYR A 56 -4.38 -8.20 4.05
N PRO A 57 -5.71 -8.03 4.04
CA PRO A 57 -6.53 -8.16 5.24
C PRO A 57 -6.50 -9.59 5.77
N ASN A 58 -6.58 -9.78 7.09
CA ASN A 58 -6.64 -11.11 7.67
C ASN A 58 -7.92 -11.85 7.24
N GLN A 59 -7.77 -13.04 6.65
CA GLN A 59 -8.90 -13.86 6.18
C GLN A 59 -9.88 -14.20 7.31
N ASN A 60 -9.38 -14.43 8.52
CA ASN A 60 -10.20 -14.76 9.68
C ASN A 60 -11.06 -13.56 10.12
N LEU A 61 -10.57 -12.33 9.94
CA LEU A 61 -11.36 -11.12 10.19
C LEU A 61 -12.47 -10.94 9.16
N ILE A 62 -12.21 -11.20 7.88
CA ILE A 62 -13.26 -11.18 6.84
C ILE A 62 -14.35 -12.21 7.18
N VAL A 63 -13.98 -13.46 7.49
CA VAL A 63 -14.94 -14.52 7.84
C VAL A 63 -15.72 -14.16 9.12
N GLY A 64 -15.04 -13.69 10.17
CA GLY A 64 -15.68 -13.27 11.41
C GLY A 64 -16.57 -12.03 11.29
N TRP A 65 -16.26 -11.11 10.36
CA TRP A 65 -17.17 -10.02 9.99
C TRP A 65 -18.41 -10.55 9.25
N VAL A 66 -18.24 -11.37 8.20
CA VAL A 66 -19.36 -11.96 7.46
C VAL A 66 -20.33 -12.69 8.40
N LEU A 67 -19.82 -13.52 9.31
CA LEU A 67 -20.65 -14.27 10.28
C LEU A 67 -21.38 -13.38 11.30
N ARG A 68 -20.88 -12.16 11.59
CA ARG A 68 -21.54 -11.19 12.49
C ARG A 68 -22.58 -10.35 11.78
N THR A 69 -22.26 -9.84 10.60
CA THR A 69 -23.15 -9.01 9.78
C THR A 69 -24.33 -9.81 9.24
N VAL A 70 -24.08 -11.07 8.87
CA VAL A 70 -25.06 -11.92 8.20
C VAL A 70 -25.62 -12.91 9.20
N ALA A 71 -26.71 -12.51 9.86
CA ALA A 71 -27.50 -13.34 10.77
C ALA A 71 -28.29 -14.45 10.02
N ILE A 72 -27.58 -15.31 9.29
CA ILE A 72 -28.13 -16.52 8.67
C ILE A 72 -28.08 -17.66 9.69
N PRO A 73 -29.22 -18.25 10.08
CA PRO A 73 -29.20 -19.52 10.80
C PRO A 73 -28.57 -20.59 9.91
N ASN A 74 -27.67 -21.40 10.49
CA ASN A 74 -27.01 -22.54 9.85
C ASN A 74 -26.07 -22.23 8.67
N ILE A 75 -25.49 -21.03 8.59
CA ILE A 75 -24.37 -20.77 7.67
C ILE A 75 -23.15 -21.62 8.05
N ASN A 76 -22.51 -22.27 7.08
CA ASN A 76 -21.32 -23.08 7.31
C ASN A 76 -20.04 -22.19 7.24
N PRO A 77 -19.30 -21.98 8.34
CA PRO A 77 -18.10 -21.13 8.35
C PRO A 77 -17.02 -21.56 7.35
N HIS A 78 -16.90 -22.86 7.08
CA HIS A 78 -15.94 -23.42 6.14
C HIS A 78 -16.26 -23.03 4.68
N GLN A 79 -17.54 -22.87 4.33
CA GLN A 79 -17.93 -22.37 2.99
C GLN A 79 -17.63 -20.89 2.84
N VAL A 80 -17.89 -20.08 3.87
CA VAL A 80 -17.49 -18.67 3.92
C VAL A 80 -15.97 -18.56 3.75
N MET A 81 -15.19 -19.33 4.52
CA MET A 81 -13.73 -19.34 4.44
C MET A 81 -13.22 -19.71 3.04
N LYS A 82 -13.79 -20.74 2.39
CA LYS A 82 -13.45 -21.09 1.00
C LYS A 82 -13.73 -19.95 0.02
N THR A 83 -14.87 -19.26 0.15
CA THR A 83 -15.16 -18.09 -0.70
C THR A 83 -14.21 -16.93 -0.43
N THR A 84 -13.88 -16.63 0.82
CA THR A 84 -12.89 -15.62 1.20
C THR A 84 -11.51 -15.95 0.61
N GLN A 85 -11.06 -17.21 0.68
CA GLN A 85 -9.81 -17.66 0.07
C GLN A 85 -9.78 -17.47 -1.45
N ALA A 86 -10.85 -17.85 -2.15
CA ALA A 86 -10.97 -17.67 -3.60
C ALA A 86 -10.96 -16.18 -3.99
N LEU A 87 -11.73 -15.35 -3.27
CA LEU A 87 -11.77 -13.90 -3.46
C LEU A 87 -10.41 -13.24 -3.18
N MET A 88 -9.70 -13.67 -2.15
CA MET A 88 -8.35 -13.17 -1.82
C MET A 88 -7.32 -13.57 -2.88
N LYS A 89 -7.42 -14.77 -3.45
CA LYS A 89 -6.57 -15.19 -4.57
C LYS A 89 -6.83 -14.31 -5.81
N GLN A 90 -8.09 -14.05 -6.15
CA GLN A 90 -8.44 -13.13 -7.24
C GLN A 90 -7.94 -11.70 -6.97
N ALA A 91 -8.19 -11.17 -5.78
CA ALA A 91 -7.81 -9.81 -5.41
C ALA A 91 -6.28 -9.60 -5.42
N ARG A 92 -5.49 -10.62 -5.04
CA ARG A 92 -4.03 -10.62 -5.21
C ARG A 92 -3.63 -10.48 -6.68
N THR A 93 -4.08 -11.42 -7.51
CA THR A 93 -3.77 -11.42 -8.95
C THR A 93 -4.24 -10.14 -9.66
N ASN A 94 -5.36 -9.56 -9.25
CA ASN A 94 -5.87 -8.33 -9.83
C ASN A 94 -5.10 -7.09 -9.33
N LYS A 95 -4.74 -7.01 -8.04
CA LYS A 95 -3.91 -5.93 -7.49
C LYS A 95 -2.51 -5.91 -8.11
N GLU A 96 -1.93 -7.08 -8.37
CA GLU A 96 -0.68 -7.24 -9.13
C GLU A 96 -0.83 -6.73 -10.58
N LYS A 97 -1.88 -7.16 -11.29
CA LYS A 97 -2.18 -6.68 -12.66
C LYS A 97 -2.45 -5.17 -12.73
N GLN A 98 -3.08 -4.60 -11.71
CA GLN A 98 -3.39 -3.16 -11.64
C GLN A 98 -2.11 -2.34 -11.46
N LYS A 99 -1.17 -2.80 -10.60
CA LYS A 99 0.18 -2.23 -10.49
C LYS A 99 0.98 -2.32 -11.80
N VAL A 100 0.89 -3.43 -12.53
CA VAL A 100 1.60 -3.57 -13.82
C VAL A 100 1.03 -2.66 -14.91
N LYS A 101 -0.27 -2.28 -14.84
CA LYS A 101 -0.91 -1.37 -15.80
C LYS A 101 -0.65 0.12 -15.52
N ALA A 102 -0.22 0.48 -14.32
CA ALA A 102 0.20 1.82 -13.95
C ALA A 102 1.68 1.75 -13.53
N PRO A 103 2.63 1.76 -14.50
CA PRO A 103 2.96 3.04 -15.14
C PRO A 103 3.57 2.92 -16.58
N LEU A 104 2.77 3.07 -17.65
CA LEU A 104 3.30 3.25 -19.03
C LEU A 104 2.38 4.09 -19.96
N SER A 105 1.44 4.87 -19.41
CA SER A 105 0.48 5.64 -20.23
C SER A 105 0.94 7.05 -20.63
N GLU A 106 2.07 7.54 -20.11
CA GLU A 106 2.58 8.90 -20.40
C GLU A 106 3.61 8.96 -21.55
N THR A 107 4.08 7.82 -22.04
CA THR A 107 4.91 7.72 -23.26
C THR A 107 4.26 6.76 -24.25
N LYS A 108 2.99 7.00 -24.57
CA LYS A 108 2.51 6.65 -25.90
C LYS A 108 2.92 7.81 -26.79
N ASP A 109 4.10 7.71 -27.40
CA ASP A 109 4.52 8.61 -28.47
C ASP A 109 3.37 8.68 -29.47
N VAL A 110 2.73 9.85 -29.52
CA VAL A 110 1.79 10.15 -30.59
C VAL A 110 2.67 10.37 -31.80
N GLU A 111 2.84 9.31 -32.60
CA GLU A 111 3.23 9.42 -33.99
C GLU A 111 2.18 10.32 -34.66
N LEU A 112 2.45 11.62 -34.65
CA LEU A 112 1.69 12.62 -35.36
C LEU A 112 1.81 12.27 -36.84
N GLU A 113 0.77 11.62 -37.38
CA GLU A 113 0.62 11.45 -38.82
C GLU A 113 0.87 12.82 -39.47
N ARG A 114 1.86 12.87 -40.37
CA ARG A 114 2.17 14.09 -41.09
C ARG A 114 0.94 14.49 -41.89
N VAL A 115 0.29 15.57 -41.44
CA VAL A 115 -0.77 16.23 -42.21
C VAL A 115 -0.23 16.49 -43.62
N PRO A 116 -0.86 15.97 -44.68
CA PRO A 116 -0.36 16.12 -46.03
C PRO A 116 -0.26 17.60 -46.41
N GLU A 117 0.87 18.01 -46.97
CA GLU A 117 1.30 19.41 -47.10
C GLU A 117 0.47 20.24 -48.12
N THR A 118 -0.55 19.64 -48.75
CA THR A 118 -1.24 20.16 -49.93
C THR A 118 -2.26 21.29 -49.70
N GLU A 119 -2.64 21.62 -48.46
CA GLU A 119 -3.66 22.66 -48.19
C GLU A 119 -3.22 23.85 -47.32
N ILE A 120 -1.94 23.96 -46.94
CA ILE A 120 -1.46 25.16 -46.23
C ILE A 120 -1.23 26.31 -47.23
N LYS A 121 -2.32 26.97 -47.64
CA LYS A 121 -2.29 28.25 -48.37
C LYS A 121 -1.70 29.36 -47.49
N ARG A 122 -0.37 29.43 -47.42
CA ARG A 122 0.33 30.56 -46.80
C ARG A 122 0.01 31.84 -47.58
N PRO A 123 -0.57 32.89 -46.97
CA PRO A 123 -0.70 34.18 -47.63
C PRO A 123 0.71 34.75 -47.90
N LYS A 124 0.92 35.33 -49.09
CA LYS A 124 2.20 35.94 -49.46
C LYS A 124 2.48 37.14 -48.55
N THR A 125 3.56 37.07 -47.80
CA THR A 125 4.05 38.15 -46.95
C THR A 125 4.71 39.25 -47.78
N SER A 126 4.11 40.43 -47.82
CA SER A 126 4.81 41.68 -48.18
C SER A 126 5.10 42.47 -46.89
N GLY A 127 6.19 42.11 -46.20
CA GLY A 127 6.60 42.72 -44.95
C GLY A 127 8.11 42.84 -44.89
N TRP A 128 8.61 44.06 -44.65
CA TRP A 128 10.02 44.43 -44.76
C TRP A 128 10.82 44.00 -43.51
N VAL A 129 10.87 42.69 -43.24
CA VAL A 129 11.62 42.14 -42.10
C VAL A 129 13.02 41.75 -42.57
N LYS A 130 14.02 42.41 -41.98
CA LYS A 130 15.44 42.18 -42.23
C LYS A 130 15.86 40.92 -41.46
N GLU A 131 16.12 39.82 -42.15
CA GLU A 131 16.63 38.60 -41.53
C GLU A 131 18.09 38.82 -41.09
N GLU A 132 18.33 38.93 -39.79
CA GLU A 132 19.65 38.72 -39.21
C GLU A 132 19.83 37.24 -38.90
N ALA A 133 20.92 36.64 -39.40
CA ALA A 133 21.10 35.21 -39.40
C ALA A 133 21.30 34.64 -37.97
N PRO A 134 20.67 33.51 -37.61
CA PRO A 134 20.98 32.82 -36.37
C PRO A 134 22.40 32.26 -36.45
N SER A 135 23.23 32.60 -35.46
CA SER A 135 24.62 32.18 -35.37
C SER A 135 24.75 30.65 -35.30
N SER A 136 25.49 30.08 -36.24
CA SER A 136 25.82 28.66 -36.29
C SER A 136 26.87 28.31 -35.23
N MET A 137 26.48 28.32 -33.95
CA MET A 137 27.34 27.76 -32.89
C MET A 137 27.55 26.28 -33.13
N SER A 138 28.81 25.91 -33.35
CA SER A 138 29.22 24.58 -33.74
C SER A 138 28.98 23.56 -32.63
N GLU A 139 28.72 22.31 -32.97
CA GLU A 139 28.47 21.24 -31.98
C GLU A 139 29.68 21.02 -31.05
N SER A 140 30.89 21.34 -31.55
CA SER A 140 32.16 21.36 -30.81
C SER A 140 32.16 22.29 -29.60
N GLU A 141 31.63 23.52 -29.73
CA GLU A 141 31.63 24.51 -28.64
C GLU A 141 30.71 24.05 -27.50
N LYS A 142 29.55 23.48 -27.85
CA LYS A 142 28.59 22.93 -26.89
C LYS A 142 29.18 21.74 -26.11
N ARG A 143 30.00 20.91 -26.75
CA ARG A 143 30.71 19.79 -26.10
C ARG A 143 31.84 20.28 -25.17
N GLN A 144 32.57 21.34 -25.53
CA GLN A 144 33.61 21.92 -24.67
C GLN A 144 33.02 22.54 -23.39
N ALA A 145 31.96 23.35 -23.51
CA ALA A 145 31.26 23.95 -22.36
C ALA A 145 30.67 22.89 -21.40
N PHE A 146 30.29 21.72 -21.90
CA PHE A 146 29.85 20.61 -21.06
C PHE A 146 31.01 19.95 -20.31
N GLN A 147 32.15 19.71 -20.95
CA GLN A 147 33.34 19.14 -20.29
C GLN A 147 33.87 20.04 -19.17
N GLU A 148 33.84 21.36 -19.36
CA GLU A 148 34.29 22.33 -18.36
C GLU A 148 33.40 22.34 -17.11
N ARG A 149 32.07 22.24 -17.28
CA ARG A 149 31.10 22.06 -16.18
C ARG A 149 31.26 20.72 -15.44
N VAL A 150 31.66 19.65 -16.13
CA VAL A 150 31.90 18.34 -15.49
C VAL A 150 33.21 18.35 -14.69
N LYS A 151 34.26 19.02 -15.18
CA LYS A 151 35.55 19.15 -14.46
C LYS A 151 35.39 19.96 -13.16
N THR A 152 34.79 21.15 -13.23
CA THR A 152 34.53 21.99 -12.05
C THR A 152 33.68 21.31 -10.99
N LYS A 153 32.75 20.43 -11.37
CA LYS A 153 31.98 19.63 -10.40
C LYS A 153 32.80 18.50 -9.76
N LYS A 154 33.80 17.96 -10.45
CA LYS A 154 34.64 16.85 -9.96
C LYS A 154 35.74 17.30 -8.99
N GLU A 155 36.13 18.58 -9.04
CA GLU A 155 37.13 19.18 -8.14
C GLU A 155 36.51 19.73 -6.83
N GLY A 156 35.18 19.89 -6.78
CA GLY A 156 34.46 20.41 -5.60
C GLY A 156 34.04 19.37 -4.55
N GLU A 157 34.23 18.07 -4.80
CA GLU A 157 33.70 16.98 -3.94
C GLU A 157 34.82 16.17 -3.23
N ALA A 158 35.87 16.88 -2.81
CA ALA A 158 37.06 16.31 -2.16
C ALA A 158 37.36 16.90 -0.77
N THR A 159 36.33 17.15 0.05
CA THR A 159 36.50 17.58 1.46
C THR A 159 35.49 16.94 2.41
N SER A 160 35.95 15.84 3.03
CA SER A 160 35.71 15.45 4.43
C SER A 160 34.42 15.87 5.15
N SER A 161 33.55 14.90 5.45
CA SER A 161 32.77 14.88 6.70
C SER A 161 32.41 13.44 7.12
N GLN A 162 33.42 12.68 7.58
CA GLN A 162 33.19 11.41 8.27
C GLN A 162 32.55 11.65 9.65
N HIS A 163 31.23 11.77 9.72
CA HIS A 163 30.52 11.70 11.01
C HIS A 163 30.51 10.25 11.52
N LYS A 164 31.54 9.88 12.29
CA LYS A 164 31.43 8.79 13.27
C LYS A 164 30.32 9.16 14.26
N ARG A 165 29.13 8.59 14.10
CA ARG A 165 28.12 8.54 15.16
C ARG A 165 28.58 7.52 16.20
N GLU A 166 29.15 7.99 17.29
CA GLU A 166 29.28 7.17 18.48
C GLU A 166 27.88 6.90 19.05
N LEU A 167 27.56 5.62 19.26
CA LEU A 167 26.34 5.21 19.94
C LEU A 167 26.47 5.60 21.43
N PRO A 168 25.47 6.26 22.04
CA PRO A 168 25.51 6.55 23.46
C PRO A 168 25.53 5.24 24.25
N LYS A 169 26.56 5.07 25.08
CA LYS A 169 26.66 3.93 26.00
C LYS A 169 25.58 4.07 27.06
N ILE A 170 24.68 3.09 27.13
CA ILE A 170 23.72 2.96 28.24
C ILE A 170 24.54 2.67 29.51
N PRO A 171 24.39 3.45 30.60
CA PRO A 171 25.11 3.19 31.83
C PRO A 171 24.53 1.95 32.53
N SER A 172 25.31 0.89 32.62
CA SER A 172 25.07 -0.19 33.58
C SER A 172 25.44 0.28 34.98
N ALA A 173 24.44 0.52 35.82
CA ALA A 173 24.58 0.70 37.26
C ALA A 173 23.46 -0.10 37.93
N GLY A 174 23.81 -1.00 38.85
CA GLY A 174 22.88 -1.77 39.66
C GLY A 174 22.91 -1.33 41.12
N GLY A 175 21.87 -1.70 41.87
CA GLY A 175 21.74 -1.44 43.31
C GLY A 175 21.24 -0.03 43.65
N GLU A 176 20.36 0.22 44.63
CA GLU A 176 19.49 -0.59 45.52
C GLU A 176 18.21 0.27 45.80
N GLU A 177 17.08 -0.13 46.42
CA GLU A 177 16.67 -1.31 47.22
C GLU A 177 15.12 -1.52 47.12
N MET A 178 14.45 -2.10 48.14
CA MET A 178 12.99 -2.14 48.45
C MET A 178 12.03 -2.46 47.28
N SER A 179 11.51 -3.68 47.12
CA SER A 179 10.76 -4.44 48.13
C SER A 179 10.44 -5.85 47.63
N GLU A 180 10.37 -6.81 48.55
CA GLU A 180 9.99 -8.19 48.26
C GLU A 180 8.54 -8.29 47.74
N ALA A 181 8.42 -8.68 46.48
CA ALA A 181 7.24 -9.30 45.94
C ALA A 181 7.72 -10.30 44.88
N GLU A 182 7.52 -11.60 45.13
CA GLU A 182 8.00 -12.68 44.27
C GLU A 182 7.39 -12.54 42.86
N LYS A 183 8.22 -12.11 41.90
CA LYS A 183 7.84 -12.03 40.50
C LYS A 183 7.99 -13.41 39.87
N THR A 184 6.95 -14.23 40.02
CA THR A 184 6.91 -15.59 39.48
C THR A 184 6.82 -15.55 37.95
N PHE A 185 7.98 -15.61 37.28
CA PHE A 185 8.07 -15.62 35.82
C PHE A 185 7.53 -16.92 35.23
N CYS A 186 6.83 -16.85 34.10
CA CYS A 186 6.35 -18.05 33.41
C CYS A 186 7.50 -18.81 32.72
N PRO A 187 7.81 -20.07 33.10
CA PRO A 187 8.95 -20.82 32.55
C PRO A 187 8.81 -21.19 31.06
N PHE A 188 7.61 -21.03 30.48
CA PHE A 188 7.35 -21.33 29.06
C PHE A 188 7.37 -20.11 28.14
N CYS A 189 7.22 -18.89 28.65
CA CYS A 189 7.13 -17.68 27.81
C CYS A 189 7.90 -16.45 28.32
N GLY A 190 8.52 -16.52 29.51
CA GLY A 190 9.42 -15.48 30.03
C GLY A 190 8.76 -14.14 30.34
N LYS A 191 7.42 -14.06 30.37
CA LYS A 191 6.68 -12.84 30.70
C LYS A 191 6.34 -12.79 32.19
N ASP A 192 6.41 -11.58 32.77
CA ASP A 192 5.89 -11.29 34.11
C ASP A 192 4.40 -11.62 34.19
N LEU A 193 4.04 -12.54 35.09
CA LEU A 193 2.66 -12.84 35.44
C LEU A 193 2.23 -11.99 36.64
N THR A 194 1.94 -10.70 36.40
CA THR A 194 1.43 -9.77 37.42
C THR A 194 0.03 -10.12 37.95
N PHE A 195 -0.58 -11.20 37.48
CA PHE A 195 -1.94 -11.60 37.81
C PHE A 195 -1.95 -12.73 38.84
N ILE A 196 -2.41 -12.41 40.06
CA ILE A 196 -2.63 -13.38 41.15
C ILE A 196 -3.83 -14.30 40.84
N TYR A 197 -4.73 -13.87 39.94
CA TYR A 197 -5.96 -14.57 39.57
C TYR A 197 -6.06 -14.74 38.05
N CYS A 198 -6.62 -15.86 37.60
CA CYS A 198 -6.81 -16.15 36.18
C CYS A 198 -7.85 -15.20 35.54
N PRO A 199 -7.51 -14.43 34.48
CA PRO A 199 -8.40 -13.44 33.89
C PRO A 199 -9.63 -14.04 33.17
N TYR A 200 -9.68 -15.37 32.96
CA TYR A 200 -10.79 -16.05 32.31
C TYR A 200 -11.75 -16.77 33.28
N CYS A 201 -11.32 -17.07 34.51
CA CYS A 201 -12.14 -17.85 35.45
C CYS A 201 -12.07 -17.38 36.91
N GLY A 202 -11.32 -16.32 37.22
CA GLY A 202 -11.24 -15.71 38.55
C GLY A 202 -10.58 -16.56 39.65
N LYS A 203 -10.13 -17.77 39.35
CA LYS A 203 -9.44 -18.64 40.33
C LYS A 203 -8.03 -18.12 40.60
N LYS A 204 -7.59 -18.17 41.86
CA LYS A 204 -6.22 -17.85 42.27
C LYS A 204 -5.26 -18.81 41.54
N LEU A 205 -4.21 -18.28 40.92
CA LEU A 205 -3.16 -19.10 40.34
C LEU A 205 -2.27 -19.66 41.46
N PRO A 206 -1.77 -20.91 41.35
CA PRO A 206 -0.78 -21.44 42.27
C PRO A 206 0.57 -20.77 41.98
N HIS A 207 0.77 -19.63 42.62
CA HIS A 207 2.09 -19.12 42.94
C HIS A 207 2.44 -19.72 44.31
N ASP A 208 3.44 -20.60 44.33
CA ASP A 208 4.29 -20.81 45.51
C ASP A 208 5.21 -19.60 45.66
#